data_AF-A0A7W1DIZ7-F1
#
_entry.id   AF-A0A7W1DIZ7-F1
#
_cell.length_a   1.000
_cell.length_b   1.000
_cell.length_c   1.000
_cell.angle_alpha   90.00
_cell.angle_beta   90.00
_cell.angle_gamma   90.00
#
_symmetry.space_group_name_H-M   'P 1'
#
loop_
_entity.id
_entity.type
_entity.pdbx_description
1 polymer ?
#
loop_
_entity_poly.entity_id
_entity_poly.type
_entity_poly.pdbx_seq_one_letter_code
_entity_poly.pdbx_strand_id
1 'polypeptide(L)'
;MAHQELAADRAGVRPEQGPLVLGECELDRLAARRYIDDPLARPEWWRKYELPPELANLSPEPDSRFFATGPEGRTQGGLFSLDGVHPTTIGYGILSQELIDVMQRYAGVEFYLGDGRTKRTGPVRVDFGRLISRDTLISDPPRSLTSDLGLIGWVDEVLDGIIGRLLL
;
A
#
# COMPACT_ATOMS: atom_id res chain seq x y z
N MET A 1 26.00 29.07 53.66
CA MET A 1 25.87 27.64 53.29
C MET A 1 24.46 27.49 52.73
N ALA A 2 24.20 27.85 51.47
CA ALA A 2 24.57 27.13 50.24
C ALA A 2 24.01 25.69 50.25
N HIS A 3 22.88 25.47 49.60
CA HIS A 3 22.75 24.47 48.54
C HIS A 3 21.59 24.86 47.62
N GLN A 4 21.90 24.78 46.34
CA GLN A 4 21.23 25.35 45.18
C GLN A 4 20.74 24.14 44.38
N GLU A 5 19.46 24.09 44.00
CA GLU A 5 19.05 23.20 42.90
C GLU A 5 18.26 24.02 41.88
N LEU A 6 18.72 23.88 40.64
CA LEU A 6 18.61 24.81 39.54
C LEU A 6 17.22 24.75 38.90
N ALA A 7 16.71 25.92 38.54
CA ALA A 7 15.54 26.06 37.69
C ALA A 7 15.73 25.36 36.33
N ALA A 8 14.71 24.61 35.91
CA ALA A 8 14.47 24.25 34.52
C ALA A 8 13.04 24.68 34.15
N ASP A 9 12.86 26.01 34.07
CA ASP A 9 11.81 26.61 33.25
C ASP A 9 12.33 26.63 31.81
N ARG A 10 11.80 25.73 30.96
CA ARG A 10 11.67 25.94 29.51
C ARG A 10 10.79 24.85 28.90
N ALA A 11 9.83 25.34 28.10
CA ALA A 11 8.84 24.63 27.30
C ALA A 11 7.58 24.19 28.07
N GLY A 12 6.65 25.14 28.20
CA GLY A 12 5.27 24.91 28.59
C GLY A 12 4.55 23.97 27.62
N VAL A 13 4.42 22.72 28.02
CA VAL A 13 3.42 21.80 27.49
C VAL A 13 2.20 21.92 28.40
N ARG A 14 1.16 22.60 27.90
CA ARG A 14 -0.14 22.70 28.60
C ARG A 14 -0.78 21.30 28.69
N PRO A 15 -1.35 20.90 29.84
CA PRO A 15 -1.92 19.56 30.06
C PRO A 15 -3.29 19.33 29.39
N GLU A 16 -3.62 20.10 28.35
CA GLU A 16 -4.97 20.18 27.75
C GLU A 16 -4.98 19.70 26.29
N GLN A 17 -3.84 19.21 25.81
CA GLN A 17 -3.77 18.41 24.60
C GLN A 17 -3.89 16.96 25.03
N GLY A 18 -4.95 16.29 24.57
CA GLY A 18 -5.25 14.90 24.89
C GLY A 18 -4.06 13.95 24.70
N PRO A 19 -4.14 12.74 25.25
CA PRO A 19 -3.04 11.80 25.22
C PRO A 19 -2.58 11.64 23.77
N LEU A 20 -1.30 11.93 23.52
CA LEU A 20 -0.45 11.32 22.51
C LEU A 20 -1.23 10.43 21.53
N VAL A 21 -1.85 11.03 20.50
CA VAL A 21 -2.35 10.31 19.32
C VAL A 21 -1.14 9.91 18.49
N LEU A 22 -0.28 9.08 19.08
CA LEU A 22 0.83 8.43 18.42
C LEU A 22 0.25 7.18 17.74
N GLY A 23 0.03 7.25 16.44
CA GLY A 23 -0.13 6.06 15.60
C GLY A 23 -1.19 5.07 16.05
N GLU A 24 -2.48 5.44 15.96
CA GLU A 24 -3.45 4.42 15.54
C GLU A 24 -2.87 3.80 14.28
N CYS A 25 -2.71 2.47 14.22
CA CYS A 25 -1.97 1.81 13.14
C CYS A 25 -2.53 2.25 11.79
N GLU A 26 -1.92 3.26 11.18
CA GLU A 26 -2.45 3.93 9.98
C GLU A 26 -2.67 2.93 8.85
N LEU A 27 -1.82 1.90 8.85
CA LEU A 27 -1.79 0.78 7.93
C LEU A 27 -2.75 -0.36 8.32
N ASP A 28 -3.17 -0.46 9.58
CA ASP A 28 -4.22 -1.40 9.97
C ASP A 28 -5.55 -1.02 9.31
N ARG A 29 -5.72 0.25 8.92
CA ARG A 29 -6.83 0.69 8.06
C ARG A 29 -6.84 0.03 6.68
N LEU A 30 -5.70 -0.51 6.22
CA LEU A 30 -5.58 -1.26 4.98
C LEU A 30 -5.88 -2.76 5.14
N ALA A 31 -6.06 -3.29 6.35
CA ALA A 31 -6.21 -4.73 6.59
C ALA A 31 -7.51 -5.30 5.99
N ALA A 32 -7.42 -5.88 4.79
CA ALA A 32 -8.61 -6.24 4.01
C ALA A 32 -9.45 -7.30 4.72
N ARG A 33 -8.82 -8.41 5.12
CA ARG A 33 -9.50 -9.50 5.82
C ARG A 33 -10.17 -9.06 7.12
N ARG A 34 -9.55 -8.13 7.85
CA ARG A 34 -10.03 -7.74 9.19
C ARG A 34 -11.11 -6.67 9.12
N TYR A 35 -10.96 -5.66 8.26
CA TYR A 35 -11.85 -4.49 8.29
C TYR A 35 -12.54 -4.18 6.98
N ILE A 36 -11.99 -4.55 5.83
CA ILE A 36 -12.68 -4.33 4.54
C ILE A 36 -13.76 -5.39 4.37
N ASP A 37 -13.38 -6.66 4.53
CA ASP A 37 -14.24 -7.82 4.28
C ASP A 37 -15.18 -8.14 5.46
N ASP A 38 -14.84 -7.73 6.69
CA ASP A 38 -15.68 -7.88 7.89
C ASP A 38 -16.01 -6.50 8.51
N PRO A 39 -17.19 -5.92 8.18
CA PRO A 39 -17.62 -4.65 8.76
C PRO A 39 -17.90 -4.70 10.27
N LEU A 40 -18.21 -5.87 10.85
CA LEU A 40 -18.52 -6.00 12.28
C LEU A 40 -17.26 -5.96 13.15
N ALA A 41 -16.11 -6.28 12.57
CA ALA A 41 -14.82 -6.20 13.23
C ALA A 41 -14.27 -4.75 13.30
N ARG A 42 -14.90 -3.76 12.65
CA ARG A 42 -14.43 -2.37 12.61
C ARG A 42 -14.60 -1.68 13.98
N PRO A 43 -13.51 -1.19 14.60
CA PRO A 43 -13.62 -0.35 15.79
C PRO A 43 -14.13 1.05 15.44
N GLU A 44 -14.61 1.80 16.44
CA GLU A 44 -15.22 3.12 16.23
C GLU A 44 -14.29 4.16 15.60
N TRP A 45 -12.98 4.05 15.86
CA TRP A 45 -11.95 4.92 15.28
C TRP A 45 -11.64 4.59 13.82
N TRP A 46 -11.96 3.39 13.35
CA TRP A 46 -11.56 2.95 12.02
C TRP A 46 -12.25 3.76 10.93
N ARG A 47 -11.46 4.20 9.95
CA ARG A 47 -11.91 4.82 8.71
C ARG A 47 -11.16 4.16 7.56
N LYS A 48 -11.76 4.08 6.36
CA LYS A 48 -11.05 3.54 5.19
C LYS A 48 -9.81 4.40 4.94
N TYR A 49 -8.66 3.75 4.71
CA TYR A 49 -7.46 4.44 4.28
C TYR A 49 -7.69 5.06 2.90
N GLU A 50 -7.43 6.35 2.76
CA GLU A 50 -7.52 7.05 1.48
C GLU A 50 -6.20 6.88 0.73
N LEU A 51 -6.22 6.10 -0.35
CA LEU A 51 -5.05 5.93 -1.19
C LEU A 51 -4.69 7.25 -1.89
N PRO A 52 -3.39 7.51 -2.14
CA PRO A 52 -2.95 8.56 -3.05
C PRO A 52 -3.71 8.49 -4.38
N PRO A 53 -4.10 9.63 -4.98
CA PRO A 53 -4.93 9.66 -6.18
C PRO A 53 -4.38 8.79 -7.33
N GLU A 54 -3.05 8.74 -7.48
CA GLU A 54 -2.38 7.93 -8.49
C GLU A 54 -2.65 6.43 -8.29
N LEU A 55 -2.73 5.96 -7.04
CA LEU A 55 -3.05 4.57 -6.71
C LEU A 55 -4.56 4.30 -6.76
N ALA A 56 -5.38 5.25 -6.29
CA ALA A 56 -6.84 5.14 -6.33
C ALA A 56 -7.40 5.07 -7.76
N ASN A 57 -6.71 5.66 -8.73
CA ASN A 57 -7.08 5.65 -10.14
C ASN A 57 -6.67 4.37 -10.89
N LEU A 58 -5.93 3.45 -10.25
CA LEU A 58 -5.61 2.16 -10.86
C LEU A 58 -6.85 1.26 -10.89
N SER A 59 -6.95 0.42 -11.92
CA SER A 59 -8.02 -0.56 -12.05
C SER A 59 -7.42 -1.98 -12.08
N PRO A 60 -7.74 -2.86 -11.11
CA PRO A 60 -8.51 -2.57 -9.89
C PRO A 60 -7.76 -1.67 -8.89
N GLU A 61 -8.45 -1.00 -7.97
CA GLU A 61 -7.80 -0.26 -6.87
C GLU A 61 -6.92 -1.23 -6.05
N PRO A 62 -5.63 -0.93 -5.76
CA PRO A 62 -4.77 -1.83 -4.99
C PRO A 62 -5.24 -2.00 -3.56
N ASP A 63 -5.17 -3.22 -3.06
CA ASP A 63 -5.51 -3.55 -1.67
C ASP A 63 -4.50 -4.55 -1.07
N SER A 64 -4.73 -4.91 0.20
CA SER A 64 -3.88 -5.82 0.97
C SER A 64 -4.22 -7.30 0.80
N ARG A 65 -5.13 -7.67 -0.10
CA ARG A 65 -5.39 -9.08 -0.42
C ARG A 65 -4.20 -9.65 -1.20
N PHE A 66 -4.16 -10.98 -1.29
CA PHE A 66 -3.15 -11.64 -2.11
C PHE A 66 -3.23 -11.16 -3.56
N PHE A 67 -2.06 -11.01 -4.17
CA PHE A 67 -1.95 -10.63 -5.56
C PHE A 67 -2.56 -11.73 -6.45
N ALA A 68 -3.52 -11.37 -7.28
CA ALA A 68 -4.13 -12.29 -8.23
C ALA A 68 -4.12 -11.69 -9.64
N THR A 69 -3.98 -12.57 -10.62
CA THR A 69 -3.97 -12.19 -12.03
C THR A 69 -4.88 -13.07 -12.86
N GLY A 70 -5.39 -12.47 -13.92
CA GLY A 70 -6.14 -13.12 -14.98
C GLY A 70 -5.49 -12.88 -16.34
N PRO A 71 -6.23 -13.14 -17.43
CA PRO A 71 -5.74 -12.98 -18.80
C PRO A 71 -5.41 -11.53 -19.14
N GLU A 72 -6.17 -10.59 -18.59
CA GLU A 72 -6.03 -9.15 -18.82
C GLU A 72 -5.11 -8.46 -17.78
N GLY A 73 -4.35 -9.24 -17.00
CA GLY A 73 -3.44 -8.72 -15.98
C GLY A 73 -3.99 -8.81 -14.56
N ARG A 74 -3.66 -7.84 -13.71
CA ARG A 74 -4.00 -7.85 -12.28
C ARG A 74 -5.51 -7.78 -12.06
N THR A 75 -6.02 -8.66 -11.20
CA THR A 75 -7.45 -8.72 -10.84
C THR A 75 -7.70 -8.43 -9.36
N GLN A 76 -6.67 -8.50 -8.50
CA GLN A 76 -6.76 -8.23 -7.06
C GLN A 76 -5.38 -7.94 -6.45
N GLY A 77 -5.36 -7.36 -5.25
CA GLY A 77 -4.14 -7.17 -4.47
C GLY A 77 -3.29 -6.03 -5.02
N GLY A 78 -1.99 -6.07 -4.76
CA GLY A 78 -1.03 -5.10 -5.31
C GLY A 78 -0.36 -4.21 -4.27
N LEU A 79 -0.78 -4.25 -2.99
CA LEU A 79 0.01 -3.66 -1.91
C LEU A 79 1.09 -4.62 -1.38
N PHE A 80 0.85 -5.93 -1.49
CA PHE A 80 1.82 -6.99 -1.20
C PHE A 80 2.22 -7.74 -2.47
N SER A 81 3.45 -8.22 -2.48
CA SER A 81 4.11 -8.96 -3.56
C SER A 81 3.51 -10.36 -3.70
N LEU A 82 4.05 -11.15 -4.63
CA LEU A 82 3.58 -12.52 -4.91
C LEU A 82 3.69 -13.48 -3.73
N ASP A 83 4.58 -13.22 -2.77
CA ASP A 83 4.69 -14.01 -1.53
C ASP A 83 3.65 -13.64 -0.47
N GLY A 84 2.90 -12.56 -0.67
CA GLY A 84 1.91 -12.03 0.26
C GLY A 84 2.46 -11.51 1.58
N VAL A 85 3.78 -11.28 1.69
CA VAL A 85 4.45 -10.78 2.89
C VAL A 85 5.17 -9.48 2.61
N HIS A 86 5.96 -9.43 1.54
CA HIS A 86 6.73 -8.23 1.21
C HIS A 86 5.85 -7.20 0.51
N PRO A 87 5.86 -5.92 0.91
CA PRO A 87 5.19 -4.88 0.15
C PRO A 87 5.70 -4.80 -1.28
N THR A 88 4.83 -4.42 -2.21
CA THR A 88 5.24 -4.01 -3.56
C THR A 88 5.98 -2.67 -3.50
N THR A 89 6.48 -2.17 -4.64
CA THR A 89 7.15 -0.85 -4.67
C THR A 89 6.17 0.26 -4.29
N ILE A 90 4.91 0.18 -4.76
CA ILE A 90 3.88 1.13 -4.33
C ILE A 90 3.50 0.94 -2.85
N GLY A 91 3.52 -0.29 -2.34
CA GLY A 91 3.29 -0.60 -0.92
C GLY A 91 4.36 0.03 -0.02
N TYR A 92 5.64 -0.10 -0.38
CA TYR A 92 6.73 0.63 0.27
C TYR A 92 6.58 2.15 0.17
N GLY A 93 6.01 2.65 -0.93
CA GLY A 93 5.67 4.06 -1.10
C GLY A 93 4.68 4.57 -0.05
N ILE A 94 3.62 3.81 0.23
CA ILE A 94 2.64 4.13 1.28
C ILE A 94 3.32 4.17 2.65
N LEU A 95 4.06 3.11 3.00
CA LEU A 95 4.81 3.04 4.26
C LEU A 95 5.75 4.24 4.43
N SER A 96 6.46 4.60 3.35
CA SER A 96 7.39 5.72 3.34
C SER A 96 6.67 7.05 3.54
N GLN A 97 5.53 7.27 2.89
CA GLN A 97 4.75 8.49 3.04
C GLN A 97 4.25 8.68 4.48
N GLU A 98 3.70 7.63 5.09
CA GLU A 98 3.24 7.68 6.49
C GLU A 98 4.39 7.97 7.45
N LEU A 99 5.54 7.31 7.25
CA LEU A 99 6.72 7.57 8.07
C LEU A 99 7.23 9.01 7.91
N ILE A 100 7.26 9.52 6.68
CA ILE A 100 7.63 10.92 6.39
C ILE A 100 6.68 11.89 7.08
N ASP A 101 5.37 11.65 7.01
CA ASP A 101 4.38 12.49 7.66
C ASP A 101 4.55 12.48 9.18
N VAL A 102 4.87 11.33 9.78
CA VAL A 102 5.20 11.25 11.21
C VAL A 102 6.45 12.06 11.56
N MET A 103 7.53 11.85 10.81
CA MET A 103 8.80 12.53 11.01
C MET A 103 8.63 14.05 10.89
N GLN A 104 7.94 14.52 9.85
CA GLN A 104 7.82 15.95 9.58
C GLN A 104 6.82 16.64 10.52
N ARG A 105 5.66 16.05 10.76
CA ARG A 105 4.55 16.73 11.46
C ARG A 105 4.60 16.58 12.98
N TYR A 106 4.98 15.40 13.47
CA TYR A 106 4.95 15.11 14.90
C TYR A 106 6.33 15.14 15.54
N ALA A 107 7.38 14.70 14.82
CA ALA A 107 8.75 14.71 15.33
C ALA A 107 9.55 15.97 14.95
N GLY A 108 9.02 16.84 14.08
CA GLY A 108 9.68 18.09 13.69
C GLY A 108 10.96 17.90 12.87
N VAL A 109 11.14 16.75 12.23
CA VAL A 109 12.33 16.44 11.42
C VAL A 109 12.40 17.34 10.20
N GLU A 110 13.56 17.96 10.00
CA GLU A 110 13.84 18.77 8.83
C GLU A 110 14.33 17.91 7.66
N PHE A 111 13.73 18.11 6.49
CA PHE A 111 14.16 17.48 5.25
C PHE A 111 14.90 18.47 4.37
N TYR A 112 15.88 17.98 3.62
CA TYR A 112 16.74 18.79 2.77
C TYR A 112 16.59 18.36 1.30
N LEU A 113 16.97 19.23 0.37
CA LEU A 113 17.13 18.87 -1.04
C LEU A 113 18.37 17.98 -1.22
N GLY A 114 18.60 17.50 -2.44
CA GLY A 114 19.72 16.60 -2.75
C GLY A 114 21.11 17.21 -2.50
N ASP A 115 21.19 18.53 -2.32
CA ASP A 115 22.42 19.24 -1.95
C ASP A 115 22.77 19.10 -0.45
N GLY A 116 21.87 18.55 0.37
CA GLY A 116 22.02 18.39 1.81
C GLY A 116 22.08 19.70 2.60
N ARG A 117 21.80 20.84 1.97
CA ARG A 117 21.94 22.18 2.58
C ARG A 117 20.66 22.98 2.51
N THR A 118 19.93 22.88 1.40
CA THR A 118 18.71 23.64 1.20
C THR A 118 17.56 22.91 1.88
N LYS A 119 17.03 23.50 2.96
CA LYS A 119 15.87 22.97 3.67
C LYS A 119 14.63 22.99 2.78
N ARG A 120 13.87 21.89 2.79
CA ARG A 120 12.56 21.81 2.12
C ARG A 120 11.52 22.62 2.90
N THR A 121 10.83 23.51 2.20
CA THR A 121 9.76 24.35 2.73
C THR A 121 8.42 23.82 2.22
N GLY A 122 7.91 22.75 2.83
CA GLY A 122 6.62 22.17 2.48
C GLY A 122 6.53 20.67 2.75
N PRO A 123 5.36 20.07 2.52
CA PRO A 123 5.16 18.63 2.71
C PRO A 123 6.12 17.83 1.85
N VAL A 124 6.81 16.86 2.45
CA VAL A 124 7.61 15.90 1.69
C VAL A 124 6.68 14.80 1.18
N ARG A 125 6.64 14.65 -0.15
CA ARG A 125 5.75 13.72 -0.84
C ARG A 125 6.52 12.65 -1.60
N VAL A 126 6.03 11.43 -1.51
CA VAL A 126 6.44 10.31 -2.37
C VAL A 126 5.86 10.52 -3.77
N ASP A 127 6.68 10.27 -4.79
CA ASP A 127 6.26 10.34 -6.20
C ASP A 127 5.66 8.99 -6.63
N PHE A 128 4.35 8.83 -6.42
CA PHE A 128 3.66 7.58 -6.73
C PHE A 128 3.60 7.30 -8.23
N GLY A 129 3.52 8.32 -9.09
CA GLY A 129 3.60 8.13 -10.55
C GLY A 129 4.89 7.44 -10.96
N ARG A 130 6.02 7.87 -10.40
CA ARG A 130 7.31 7.21 -10.60
C ARG A 130 7.34 5.80 -10.01
N LEU A 131 6.78 5.59 -8.80
CA LEU A 131 6.77 4.25 -8.20
C LEU A 131 5.95 3.27 -9.04
N ILE A 132 4.76 3.65 -9.50
CA ILE A 132 3.93 2.84 -10.39
C ILE A 132 4.71 2.43 -11.63
N SER A 133 5.43 3.38 -12.26
CA SER A 133 6.23 3.09 -13.48
C SER A 133 7.36 2.08 -13.27
N ARG A 134 7.79 1.87 -12.02
CA ARG A 134 8.87 0.96 -11.64
C ARG A 134 8.38 -0.32 -10.99
N ASP A 135 7.13 -0.34 -10.57
CA ASP A 135 6.51 -1.50 -9.96
C ASP A 135 5.97 -2.40 -11.05
N THR A 136 6.74 -3.41 -11.47
CA THR A 136 6.33 -4.30 -12.57
C THR A 136 5.11 -5.14 -12.20
N LEU A 137 4.86 -5.43 -10.91
CA LEU A 137 3.63 -6.12 -10.51
C LEU A 137 2.37 -5.26 -10.71
N ILE A 138 2.54 -3.95 -10.84
CA ILE A 138 1.43 -3.01 -11.06
C ILE A 138 1.38 -2.54 -12.52
N SER A 139 2.53 -2.18 -13.09
CA SER A 139 2.64 -1.62 -14.45
C SER A 139 2.64 -2.67 -15.56
N ASP A 140 3.11 -3.89 -15.28
CA ASP A 140 3.15 -5.00 -16.23
C ASP A 140 2.87 -6.34 -15.51
N PRO A 141 1.66 -6.53 -14.96
CA PRO A 141 1.35 -7.67 -14.11
C PRO A 141 1.44 -9.01 -14.88
N PRO A 142 1.96 -10.08 -14.24
CA PRO A 142 2.07 -11.38 -14.89
C PRO A 142 0.69 -11.92 -15.28
N ARG A 143 0.50 -12.31 -16.54
CA ARG A 143 -0.79 -12.84 -17.02
C ARG A 143 -0.94 -14.31 -16.67
N SER A 144 -2.16 -14.74 -16.38
CA SER A 144 -2.45 -16.15 -16.13
C SER A 144 -2.40 -16.95 -17.45
N LEU A 145 -1.62 -18.03 -17.49
CA LEU A 145 -1.56 -18.96 -18.64
C LEU A 145 -2.80 -19.86 -18.78
N THR A 146 -3.73 -19.78 -17.83
CA THR A 146 -4.94 -20.62 -17.79
C THR A 146 -5.84 -20.43 -19.01
N SER A 147 -5.89 -19.23 -19.59
CA SER A 147 -6.63 -19.01 -20.84
C SER A 147 -5.98 -19.67 -22.06
N ASP A 148 -4.65 -19.63 -22.15
CA ASP A 148 -3.91 -20.26 -23.26
C ASP A 148 -4.04 -21.79 -23.19
N LEU A 149 -3.94 -22.36 -21.99
CA LEU A 149 -4.13 -23.79 -21.76
C LEU A 149 -5.58 -24.22 -21.99
N GLY A 150 -6.56 -23.38 -21.63
CA GLY A 150 -7.98 -23.64 -21.89
C GLY A 150 -8.31 -23.68 -23.37
N LEU A 151 -7.73 -22.79 -24.17
CA LEU A 151 -7.87 -22.80 -25.63
C LEU A 151 -7.27 -24.09 -26.23
N ILE A 152 -6.09 -24.49 -25.78
CA ILE A 152 -5.45 -25.74 -26.23
C ILE A 152 -6.33 -26.96 -25.88
N GLY A 153 -6.85 -27.02 -24.66
CA GLY A 153 -7.75 -28.09 -24.24
C GLY A 153 -9.05 -28.13 -25.05
N TRP A 154 -9.62 -26.96 -25.38
CA TRP A 154 -10.80 -26.88 -26.26
C TRP A 154 -10.49 -27.38 -27.68
N VAL A 155 -9.34 -27.02 -28.25
CA VAL A 155 -8.92 -27.50 -29.57
C VAL A 155 -8.79 -29.03 -29.57
N ASP A 156 -8.18 -29.60 -28.54
CA ASP A 156 -8.03 -31.05 -28.37
C ASP A 156 -9.40 -31.75 -28.29
N GLU A 157 -10.32 -31.23 -27.46
CA GLU A 157 -11.67 -31.78 -27.30
C GLU A 157 -12.49 -31.74 -28.61
N VAL A 158 -12.37 -30.65 -29.39
CA VAL A 158 -13.05 -30.53 -30.68
C VAL A 158 -12.47 -31.51 -31.71
N LEU A 159 -11.14 -31.64 -31.77
CA LEU A 159 -10.48 -32.54 -32.71
C LEU A 159 -10.83 -34.01 -32.40
N ASP A 160 -10.77 -34.41 -31.14
CA ASP A 160 -11.16 -35.76 -30.71
C ASP A 160 -12.65 -36.03 -30.98
N GLY A 161 -13.52 -35.05 -30.74
CA GLY A 161 -14.95 -35.16 -31.05
C GLY A 161 -15.26 -35.31 -32.54
N ILE A 162 -14.49 -34.67 -33.41
CA ILE A 162 -14.63 -34.78 -34.88
C ILE A 162 -14.07 -36.12 -35.36
N ILE A 163 -12.88 -36.52 -34.91
CA ILE A 163 -12.23 -37.78 -35.30
C ILE A 163 -13.06 -38.98 -34.80
N GLY A 164 -13.55 -38.93 -33.55
CA GLY A 164 -14.42 -39.97 -32.98
C GLY A 164 -15.75 -40.13 -33.72
N ARG A 165 -16.29 -39.07 -34.32
CA ARG A 165 -17.50 -39.12 -35.17
C ARG A 165 -17.24 -39.59 -36.60
N LEU A 166 -16.00 -39.54 -37.08
CA LEU A 166 -15.60 -39.99 -38.42
C LEU A 166 -15.20 -41.47 -38.46
N LEU A 167 -14.97 -42.09 -37.30
CA LEU A 167 -14.57 -43.50 -37.14
C LEU A 167 -15.72 -44.42 -36.67
N LEU A 168 -16.96 -43.92 -36.62
CA LEU A 168 -18.21 -44.66 -36.38
C LEU A 168 -19.13 -44.55 -37.60
#